data_AF-A0A2E3SEH5-F1
#
_entry.id   AF-A0A2E3SEH5-F1
#
_cell.length_a   1.000
_cell.length_b   1.000
_cell.length_c   1.000
_cell.angle_alpha   90.00
_cell.angle_beta   90.00
_cell.angle_gamma   90.00
#
_symmetry.space_group_name_H-M   'P 1'
#
loop_
_entity.id
_entity.type
_entity.pdbx_description
1 polymer ?
#
loop_
_entity_poly.entity_id
_entity_poly.type
_entity_poly.pdbx_seq_one_letter_code
_entity_poly.pdbx_strand_id
1 'polypeptide(L)'
;MRIVILLLSVSFLACEEDNSSEMPIYNSKIVGQWELEATRISPGNIVKEWTLVEDGEIYHFKSDGSFSRKNSSNIVSGNYGFDDDNQILTILPQENNELRFNVQLKGDKMMLGFIDCIEECSYRYRRRN
;
A
#
# COMPACT_ATOMS: atom_id res chain seq x y z
N MET A 1 -10.08 65.32 -23.97
CA MET A 1 -9.86 63.86 -24.12
C MET A 1 -10.17 63.22 -22.78
N ARG A 2 -11.28 62.46 -22.66
CA ARG A 2 -11.69 61.82 -21.40
C ARG A 2 -10.88 60.52 -21.24
N ILE A 3 -10.08 60.41 -20.19
CA ILE A 3 -9.37 59.18 -19.82
C ILE A 3 -10.37 58.28 -19.09
N VAL A 4 -10.67 57.12 -19.67
CA VAL A 4 -11.42 56.04 -19.01
C VAL A 4 -10.41 55.15 -18.30
N ILE A 5 -10.39 55.20 -16.96
CA ILE A 5 -9.58 54.29 -16.13
C ILE A 5 -10.43 53.04 -15.91
N LEU A 6 -10.09 51.97 -16.65
CA LEU A 6 -10.63 50.63 -16.44
C LEU A 6 -9.81 49.99 -15.30
N LEU A 7 -10.39 49.96 -14.10
CA LEU A 7 -9.86 49.21 -12.96
C LEU A 7 -10.03 47.70 -13.24
N LEU A 8 -8.98 47.05 -13.71
CA LEU A 8 -8.87 45.59 -13.71
C LEU A 8 -8.68 45.12 -12.26
N SER A 9 -9.75 44.57 -11.68
CA SER A 9 -9.68 43.74 -10.48
C SER A 9 -8.94 42.44 -10.81
N VAL A 10 -7.67 42.36 -10.42
CA VAL A 10 -6.90 41.12 -10.47
C VAL A 10 -7.34 40.26 -9.29
N SER A 11 -8.23 39.31 -9.56
CA SER A 11 -8.57 38.24 -8.62
C SER A 11 -7.34 37.32 -8.53
N PHE A 12 -6.60 37.41 -7.44
CA PHE A 12 -5.62 36.38 -7.08
C PHE A 12 -6.40 35.13 -6.67
N LEU A 13 -6.60 34.22 -7.62
CA LEU A 13 -6.85 32.81 -7.31
C LEU A 13 -5.53 32.28 -6.75
N ALA A 14 -5.39 32.31 -5.43
CA ALA A 14 -4.42 31.48 -4.75
C ALA A 14 -4.93 30.03 -4.87
N CYS A 15 -4.35 29.28 -5.82
CA CYS A 15 -4.39 27.83 -5.73
C CYS A 15 -3.61 27.45 -4.48
N GLU A 16 -4.31 26.88 -3.50
CA GLU A 16 -3.69 26.05 -2.48
C GLU A 16 -2.94 24.94 -3.22
N GLU A 17 -1.62 24.91 -3.09
CA GLU A 17 -0.82 23.75 -3.48
C GLU A 17 -1.13 22.69 -2.44
N ASP A 18 -2.17 21.90 -2.72
CA ASP A 18 -2.48 20.71 -1.94
C ASP A 18 -1.32 19.76 -2.17
N ASN A 19 -0.37 19.76 -1.24
CA ASN A 19 0.79 18.88 -1.22
C ASN A 19 0.34 17.46 -0.83
N SER A 20 -0.72 16.97 -1.48
CA SER A 20 -0.97 15.54 -1.54
C SER A 20 0.20 15.00 -2.34
N SER A 21 1.11 14.31 -1.66
CA SER A 21 2.01 13.37 -2.29
C SER A 21 1.14 12.40 -3.09
N GLU A 22 0.86 12.74 -4.34
CA GLU A 22 0.10 11.93 -5.27
C GLU A 22 0.89 10.63 -5.39
N MET A 23 0.45 9.60 -4.66
CA MET A 23 0.99 8.27 -4.85
C MET A 23 0.67 7.91 -6.30
N PRO A 24 1.68 7.67 -7.16
CA PRO A 24 1.42 7.30 -8.53
C PRO A 24 0.78 5.90 -8.51
N ILE A 25 -0.53 5.85 -8.67
CA ILE A 25 -1.30 4.61 -8.75
C ILE A 25 -1.53 4.30 -10.22
N TYR A 26 -0.71 3.46 -10.86
CA TYR A 26 -1.12 2.71 -12.06
C TYR A 26 -0.20 1.50 -12.33
N ASN A 27 -0.59 0.28 -11.92
CA ASN A 27 -0.91 -0.87 -12.80
C ASN A 27 -1.05 -2.24 -12.08
N SER A 28 -2.25 -2.81 -12.25
CA SER A 28 -2.82 -4.19 -12.18
C SER A 28 -2.22 -5.37 -11.40
N LYS A 29 -0.89 -5.56 -11.25
CA LYS A 29 -0.40 -6.90 -10.82
C LYS A 29 -0.71 -7.24 -9.37
N ILE A 30 -0.71 -6.25 -8.47
CA ILE A 30 -1.06 -6.45 -7.06
C ILE A 30 -2.57 -6.49 -6.83
N VAL A 31 -3.37 -5.97 -7.77
CA VAL A 31 -4.84 -5.94 -7.68
C VAL A 31 -5.40 -7.36 -7.57
N GLY A 32 -6.32 -7.54 -6.64
CA GLY A 32 -6.95 -8.82 -6.34
C GLY A 32 -6.89 -9.18 -4.86
N GLN A 33 -7.24 -10.42 -4.57
CA GLN A 33 -7.24 -10.97 -3.23
C GLN A 33 -6.03 -11.87 -2.99
N TRP A 34 -5.41 -11.73 -1.83
CA TRP A 34 -4.21 -12.44 -1.43
C TRP A 34 -4.37 -12.98 -0.02
N GLU A 35 -4.24 -14.29 0.14
CA GLU A 35 -4.33 -14.96 1.44
C GLU A 35 -2.93 -15.32 1.95
N LEU A 36 -2.64 -14.97 3.19
CA LEU A 36 -1.38 -15.32 3.84
C LEU A 36 -1.30 -16.85 3.97
N GLU A 37 -0.23 -17.46 3.47
CA GLU A 37 -0.04 -18.91 3.52
C GLU A 37 1.20 -19.32 4.32
N ALA A 38 2.16 -18.42 4.52
CA ALA A 38 3.33 -18.68 5.33
C ALA A 38 4.02 -17.41 5.82
N THR A 39 4.71 -17.51 6.94
CA THR A 39 5.57 -16.45 7.48
C THR A 39 6.98 -16.96 7.72
N ARG A 40 7.93 -16.04 7.70
CA ARG A 40 9.29 -16.26 8.16
C ARG A 40 9.64 -15.05 9.01
N ILE A 41 9.53 -15.22 10.32
CA ILE A 41 9.69 -14.15 11.30
C ILE A 41 10.76 -14.56 12.30
N SER A 42 11.84 -13.79 12.37
CA SER A 42 12.93 -13.99 13.32
C SER A 42 12.56 -13.49 14.72
N PRO A 43 12.74 -14.30 15.78
CA PRO A 43 12.59 -13.87 17.16
C PRO A 43 13.94 -13.48 17.81
N GLY A 44 14.95 -13.06 17.04
CA GLY A 44 16.32 -12.86 17.53
C GLY A 44 17.35 -13.87 17.01
N ASN A 45 16.97 -14.78 16.10
CA ASN A 45 17.82 -15.85 15.58
C ASN A 45 17.51 -16.15 14.11
N ILE A 46 18.47 -16.72 13.39
CA ILE A 46 18.29 -17.09 11.98
C ILE A 46 17.14 -18.09 11.82
N VAL A 47 16.09 -17.69 11.10
CA VAL A 47 14.98 -18.57 10.70
C VAL A 47 15.17 -18.97 9.24
N LYS A 48 15.42 -20.26 9.00
CA LYS A 48 15.62 -20.79 7.64
C LYS A 48 14.32 -21.21 6.96
N GLU A 49 13.40 -21.76 7.75
CA GLU A 49 12.18 -22.38 7.25
C GLU A 49 11.00 -21.40 7.26
N TRP A 50 10.06 -21.63 6.35
CA TRP A 50 8.76 -20.96 6.36
C TRP A 50 7.80 -21.69 7.27
N THR A 51 7.12 -20.97 8.15
CA THR A 51 6.04 -21.49 8.99
C THR A 51 4.72 -21.33 8.24
N LEU A 52 4.01 -22.42 8.00
CA LEU A 52 2.70 -22.38 7.34
C LEU A 52 1.66 -21.70 8.23
N VAL A 53 0.76 -20.95 7.61
CA VAL A 53 -0.37 -20.31 8.27
C VAL A 53 -1.66 -20.93 7.75
N GLU A 54 -2.43 -21.52 8.66
CA GLU A 54 -3.80 -21.95 8.40
C GLU A 54 -4.74 -20.75 8.61
N ASP A 55 -5.74 -20.60 7.74
CA ASP A 55 -6.72 -19.50 7.78
C ASP A 55 -6.08 -18.09 7.87
N GLY A 56 -5.05 -17.87 7.05
CA GLY A 56 -4.31 -16.62 7.04
C GLY A 56 -5.15 -15.41 6.64
N GLU A 57 -4.70 -14.23 7.06
CA GLU A 57 -5.37 -12.98 6.71
C GLU A 57 -5.42 -12.75 5.20
N ILE A 58 -6.50 -12.10 4.75
CA ILE A 58 -6.76 -11.84 3.34
C ILE A 58 -6.65 -10.34 3.10
N TYR A 59 -5.70 -9.94 2.26
CA TYR A 59 -5.68 -8.62 1.65
C TYR A 59 -6.55 -8.61 0.39
N HIS A 60 -7.25 -7.50 0.17
CA HIS A 60 -7.94 -7.19 -1.07
C HIS A 60 -7.49 -5.80 -1.54
N PHE A 61 -6.67 -5.75 -2.58
CA PHE A 61 -6.22 -4.52 -3.22
C PHE A 61 -7.11 -4.23 -4.42
N LYS A 62 -7.80 -3.08 -4.41
CA LYS A 62 -8.70 -2.67 -5.49
C LYS A 62 -8.00 -1.74 -6.47
N SER A 63 -8.50 -1.68 -7.70
CA SER A 63 -7.95 -0.81 -8.75
C SER A 63 -8.12 0.68 -8.48
N ASP A 64 -8.98 1.06 -7.53
CA ASP A 64 -9.21 2.44 -7.11
C ASP A 64 -8.20 2.94 -6.05
N GLY A 65 -7.20 2.14 -5.70
CA GLY A 65 -6.21 2.48 -4.68
C GLY A 65 -6.67 2.21 -3.24
N SER A 66 -7.88 1.69 -3.04
CA SER A 66 -8.33 1.25 -1.72
C SER A 66 -7.90 -0.19 -1.42
N PHE A 67 -7.67 -0.49 -0.14
CA PHE A 67 -7.46 -1.86 0.32
C PHE A 67 -8.38 -2.22 1.49
N SER A 68 -8.59 -3.52 1.67
CA SER A 68 -9.01 -4.08 2.95
C SER A 68 -8.16 -5.28 3.33
N ARG A 69 -8.00 -5.50 4.64
CA ARG A 69 -7.35 -6.66 5.24
C ARG A 69 -8.32 -7.29 6.23
N LYS A 70 -8.65 -8.56 6.03
CA LYS A 70 -9.55 -9.31 6.90
C LYS A 70 -8.79 -10.46 7.56
N ASN A 71 -8.92 -10.58 8.87
CA ASN A 71 -8.57 -11.80 9.61
C ASN A 71 -9.84 -12.39 10.27
N SER A 72 -9.69 -13.38 11.14
CA SER A 72 -10.82 -14.08 11.77
C SER A 72 -11.69 -13.19 12.67
N SER A 73 -11.14 -12.09 13.19
CA SER A 73 -11.81 -11.24 14.19
C SER A 73 -12.09 -9.82 13.71
N ASN A 74 -11.34 -9.30 12.74
CA ASN A 74 -11.34 -7.88 12.39
C ASN A 74 -11.18 -7.64 10.88
N ILE A 75 -11.65 -6.48 10.44
CA ILE A 75 -11.42 -5.93 9.10
C ILE A 75 -10.77 -4.55 9.28
N VAL A 76 -9.66 -4.34 8.59
CA VAL A 76 -8.97 -3.05 8.49
C VAL A 76 -9.07 -2.58 7.04
N SER A 77 -9.32 -1.30 6.82
CA SER A 77 -9.37 -0.70 5.48
C SER A 77 -8.60 0.61 5.41
N GLY A 78 -8.31 1.05 4.20
CA GLY A 78 -7.63 2.30 3.93
C GLY A 78 -7.21 2.39 2.48
N ASN A 79 -6.12 3.10 2.22
CA ASN A 79 -5.56 3.26 0.88
C ASN A 79 -4.21 2.54 0.76
N TYR A 80 -3.79 2.26 -0.46
CA TYR A 80 -2.48 1.72 -0.75
C TYR A 80 -1.89 2.36 -2.01
N GLY A 81 -0.57 2.40 -2.07
CA GLY A 81 0.19 2.71 -3.27
C GLY A 81 1.15 1.56 -3.56
N PHE A 82 1.34 1.26 -4.84
CA PHE A 82 2.32 0.27 -5.28
C PHE A 82 3.21 0.88 -6.36
N ASP A 83 4.50 0.99 -6.03
CA ASP A 83 5.56 1.43 -6.92
C ASP A 83 6.15 0.20 -7.61
N ASP A 84 5.77 -0.04 -8.87
CA ASP A 84 6.24 -1.20 -9.65
C ASP A 84 7.72 -1.09 -10.05
N ASP A 85 8.27 0.12 -10.12
CA ASP A 85 9.68 0.31 -10.48
C ASP A 85 10.60 -0.10 -9.32
N ASN A 86 10.24 0.30 -8.10
CA ASN A 86 11.00 -0.02 -6.89
C ASN A 86 10.49 -1.25 -6.14
N GLN A 87 9.38 -1.85 -6.59
CA GLN A 87 8.68 -2.95 -5.93
C GLN A 87 8.35 -2.65 -4.46
N ILE A 88 7.83 -1.46 -4.19
CA ILE A 88 7.44 -1.01 -2.83
C ILE A 88 5.93 -0.92 -2.72
N LEU A 89 5.37 -1.56 -1.70
CA LEU A 89 3.98 -1.40 -1.29
C LEU A 89 3.93 -0.50 -0.06
N THR A 90 3.16 0.58 -0.16
CA THR A 90 2.78 1.44 0.96
C THR A 90 1.31 1.22 1.28
N ILE A 91 1.01 0.88 2.53
CA ILE A 91 -0.34 0.70 3.05
C ILE A 91 -0.62 1.81 4.05
N LEU A 92 -1.76 2.49 3.88
CA LEU A 92 -2.25 3.57 4.74
C LEU A 92 -3.59 3.16 5.36
N PRO A 93 -3.60 2.44 6.48
CA PRO A 93 -4.83 2.09 7.19
C PRO A 93 -5.50 3.34 7.77
N GLN A 94 -6.83 3.32 7.92
CA GLN A 94 -7.56 4.47 8.50
C GLN A 94 -7.22 4.73 9.97
N GLU A 95 -7.01 3.68 10.77
CA GLU A 95 -6.82 3.76 12.22
C GLU A 95 -5.43 3.26 12.68
N ASN A 96 -4.47 3.14 11.77
CA ASN A 96 -3.12 2.69 12.11
C ASN A 96 -2.06 3.47 11.35
N ASN A 97 -0.81 3.31 11.76
CA ASN A 97 0.34 3.89 11.08
C ASN A 97 0.51 3.32 9.67
N GLU A 98 1.17 4.11 8.82
CA GLU A 98 1.67 3.67 7.52
C GLU A 98 2.55 2.42 7.67
N LEU A 99 2.39 1.48 6.74
CA LEU A 99 3.22 0.28 6.64
C LEU A 99 3.86 0.22 5.26
N ARG A 100 5.16 -0.07 5.21
CA ARG A 100 5.89 -0.20 3.95
C ARG A 100 6.54 -1.57 3.81
N PHE A 101 6.44 -2.15 2.63
CA PHE A 101 6.95 -3.49 2.32
C PHE A 101 7.74 -3.49 1.02
N ASN A 102 8.85 -4.24 1.01
CA ASN A 102 9.41 -4.74 -0.25
C ASN A 102 8.48 -5.83 -0.78
N VAL A 103 8.23 -5.83 -2.09
CA VAL A 103 7.32 -6.77 -2.74
C VAL A 103 8.08 -7.63 -3.73
N GLN A 104 7.71 -8.91 -3.82
CA GLN A 104 8.07 -9.75 -4.96
C GLN A 104 6.81 -10.45 -5.47
N LEU A 105 6.44 -10.17 -6.73
CA LEU A 105 5.30 -10.80 -7.41
C LEU A 105 5.79 -11.85 -8.42
N LYS A 106 5.30 -13.09 -8.30
CA LYS A 106 5.60 -14.17 -9.25
C LYS A 106 4.36 -15.03 -9.47
N GLY A 107 3.62 -14.74 -10.54
CA GLY A 107 2.34 -15.41 -10.84
C GLY A 107 1.35 -15.24 -9.70
N ASP A 108 0.87 -16.35 -9.16
CA ASP A 108 -0.10 -16.37 -8.04
C ASP A 108 0.55 -16.29 -6.65
N LYS A 109 1.83 -15.87 -6.58
CA LYS A 109 2.56 -15.69 -5.32
C LYS A 109 2.97 -14.24 -5.15
N MET A 110 2.76 -13.73 -3.95
CA MET A 110 3.26 -12.44 -3.49
C MET A 110 4.08 -12.66 -2.22
N MET A 111 5.27 -12.08 -2.16
CA MET A 111 6.06 -12.02 -0.95
C MET A 111 6.19 -10.57 -0.50
N LEU A 112 5.94 -10.33 0.78
CA LEU A 112 6.14 -9.04 1.43
C LEU A 112 7.27 -9.17 2.45
N GLY A 113 8.21 -8.23 2.45
CA GLY A 113 9.21 -8.06 3.51
C GLY A 113 9.01 -6.71 4.18
N PHE A 114 8.75 -6.70 5.49
CA PHE A 114 8.47 -5.45 6.22
C PHE A 114 9.75 -4.62 6.32
N ILE A 115 9.70 -3.38 5.81
CA ILE A 115 10.89 -2.53 5.67
C ILE A 115 11.42 -2.07 7.03
N ASP A 116 10.53 -1.78 7.98
CA ASP A 116 10.89 -1.30 9.32
C ASP A 116 11.23 -2.45 10.29
N CYS A 117 11.40 -3.67 9.79
CA CYS A 117 11.87 -4.80 10.60
C CYS A 117 13.40 -4.85 10.62
N ILE A 118 13.97 -4.87 11.82
CA ILE A 118 15.44 -4.96 12.03
C ILE A 118 15.95 -6.37 11.66
N GLU A 119 15.11 -7.39 11.82
CA GLU A 119 15.41 -8.78 11.49
C GLU A 119 14.51 -9.29 10.35
N GLU A 120 14.47 -10.61 10.14
CA GLU A 120 13.63 -11.23 9.12
C GLU A 120 12.13 -11.10 9.50
N CYS A 121 11.37 -10.33 8.72
CA CYS A 121 9.90 -10.24 8.78
C CYS A 121 9.31 -10.39 7.37
N SER A 122 9.25 -11.64 6.89
CA SER A 122 8.70 -11.95 5.57
C SER A 122 7.39 -12.71 5.63
N TYR A 123 6.52 -12.41 4.68
CA TYR A 123 5.16 -12.92 4.59
C TYR A 123 4.92 -13.40 3.16
N ARG A 124 4.43 -14.62 3.00
CA ARG A 124 4.14 -15.22 1.70
C ARG A 124 2.64 -15.38 1.55
N TYR A 125 2.12 -14.86 0.45
CA TYR A 125 0.71 -14.88 0.11
C TYR A 125 0.50 -15.65 -1.19
N ARG A 126 -0.70 -16.24 -1.30
CA ARG A 126 -1.23 -16.83 -2.53
C ARG A 126 -2.41 -16.03 -3.03
N ARG A 127 -2.53 -15.90 -4.35
CA ARG A 127 -3.72 -15.29 -4.96
C ARG A 127 -4.96 -16.14 -4.65
N ARG A 128 -6.05 -15.49 -4.28
CA ARG A 128 -7.39 -16.10 -4.29
C ARG A 128 -8.04 -15.86 -5.65
N ASN A 129 -8.50 -16.95 -6.25
CA ASN A 129 -9.36 -16.94 -7.44
C ASN A 129 -10.82 -16.74 -7.03
#